data_AF-A0A554VJA3-F1
#
_entry.id   AF-A0A554VJA3-F1
#
_cell.length_a   1.000
_cell.length_b   1.000
_cell.length_c   1.000
_cell.angle_alpha   90.00
_cell.angle_beta   90.00
_cell.angle_gamma   90.00
#
_symmetry.space_group_name_H-M   'P 1'
#
loop_
_entity.id
_entity.type
_entity.pdbx_description
1 polymer ?
#
loop_
_entity_poly.entity_id
_entity_poly.type
_entity_poly.pdbx_seq_one_letter_code
_entity_poly.pdbx_strand_id
1 'polypeptide(L)'
;MIVPNLSNTVLFKYIVYFHDGKSRTFYSLDRGHKRAKPNKALGIRRLEKILMIRFRGTWETAIIYENLPKGKEIAKYKNGIRVL
;
A
#
# COMPACT_ATOMS: atom_id res chain seq x y z
N MET A 1 -11.63 1.07 -3.36
CA MET A 1 -11.65 2.55 -3.27
C MET A 1 -10.45 2.95 -2.44
N ILE A 2 -9.58 3.81 -2.95
CA ILE A 2 -8.42 4.32 -2.21
C ILE A 2 -8.87 5.62 -1.58
N VAL A 3 -8.92 5.68 -0.27
CA VAL A 3 -9.45 6.82 0.46
C VAL A 3 -8.29 7.47 1.22
N PRO A 4 -7.99 8.76 0.99
CA PRO A 4 -7.08 9.50 1.86
C PRO A 4 -7.79 9.75 3.20
N ASN A 5 -7.17 9.38 4.33
CA ASN A 5 -7.68 9.48 5.71
C ASN A 5 -8.78 8.50 6.14
N LEU A 6 -8.43 7.23 6.40
CA LEU A 6 -9.37 6.28 7.02
C LEU A 6 -8.72 5.35 8.06
N SER A 7 -7.79 5.85 8.90
CA SER A 7 -6.89 5.05 9.75
C SER A 7 -7.54 3.90 10.56
N ASN A 8 -8.81 4.00 10.96
CA ASN A 8 -9.47 2.99 11.80
C ASN A 8 -10.21 1.86 11.06
N THR A 9 -10.31 1.91 9.72
CA THR A 9 -11.07 0.88 8.97
C THR A 9 -10.27 0.20 7.86
N VAL A 10 -9.05 0.66 7.61
CA VAL A 10 -8.16 0.11 6.59
C VAL A 10 -7.33 -1.04 7.13
N LEU A 11 -7.05 -2.04 6.29
CA LEU A 11 -6.26 -3.22 6.67
C LEU A 11 -4.78 -3.02 6.39
N PHE A 12 -4.47 -2.33 5.30
CA PHE A 12 -3.12 -2.11 4.82
C PHE A 12 -2.90 -0.64 4.53
N LYS A 13 -1.71 -0.16 4.88
CA LYS A 13 -1.19 1.12 4.42
C LYS A 13 0.06 0.85 3.60
N TYR A 14 0.30 1.64 2.57
CA TYR A 14 1.61 1.65 1.92
C TYR A 14 2.13 3.06 1.80
N ILE A 15 3.45 3.18 1.96
CA ILE A 15 4.19 4.42 1.94
C ILE A 15 5.11 4.36 0.73
N VAL A 16 5.04 5.38 -0.12
CA VAL A 16 5.89 5.52 -1.31
C VAL A 16 6.81 6.70 -1.10
N TYR A 17 8.10 6.47 -1.34
CA TYR A 17 9.16 7.46 -1.39
C TYR A 17 9.48 7.73 -2.86
N PHE A 18 9.18 8.95 -3.31
CA PHE A 18 9.35 9.39 -4.68
C PHE A 18 10.76 9.94 -4.90
N HIS A 19 11.24 9.91 -6.15
CA HIS A 19 12.54 10.48 -6.53
C HIS A 19 12.61 12.00 -6.31
N ASP A 20 11.46 12.67 -6.21
CA ASP A 20 11.37 14.10 -5.89
C ASP A 20 11.55 14.40 -4.39
N GLY A 21 11.90 13.39 -3.58
CA GLY A 21 12.08 13.50 -2.14
C GLY A 21 10.77 13.53 -1.34
N LYS A 22 9.60 13.50 -2.00
CA LYS A 22 8.31 13.47 -1.31
C LYS A 22 7.94 12.05 -0.94
N SER A 23 7.16 11.93 0.14
CA SER A 23 6.51 10.67 0.50
C SER A 23 4.99 10.80 0.42
N ARG A 24 4.32 9.73 0.01
CA ARG A 24 2.85 9.66 0.06
C ARG A 24 2.43 8.35 0.69
N THR A 25 1.42 8.44 1.55
CA THR A 25 0.80 7.27 2.19
C THR A 25 -0.58 7.04 1.58
N PHE A 26 -0.86 5.78 1.34
CA PHE A 26 -2.11 5.33 0.74
C PHE A 26 -2.63 4.12 1.51
N TYR A 27 -3.93 3.88 1.38
CA TYR A 27 -4.66 2.96 2.22
C TYR A 27 -5.51 2.01 1.37
N SER A 28 -5.47 0.71 1.67
CA SER A 28 -6.24 -0.32 0.98
C SER A 28 -7.30 -0.96 1.87
N LEU A 29 -8.57 -0.69 1.55
CA LEU A 29 -9.75 -1.06 2.34
C LEU A 29 -10.31 -2.45 2.05
N ASP A 30 -9.66 -3.25 1.17
CA ASP A 30 -10.24 -4.37 0.41
C ASP A 30 -11.17 -5.32 1.19
N ARG A 31 -12.40 -4.85 1.31
CA ARG A 31 -13.59 -5.54 1.78
C ARG A 31 -14.66 -5.28 0.73
N GLY A 32 -15.25 -6.35 0.20
CA GLY A 32 -16.35 -6.23 -0.76
C GLY A 32 -17.62 -5.61 -0.15
N HIS A 33 -17.82 -5.80 1.16
CA HIS A 33 -18.93 -5.25 1.93
C HIS A 33 -18.55 -5.20 3.43
N LYS A 34 -19.35 -4.52 4.27
CA LYS A 34 -19.05 -4.25 5.71
C LYS A 34 -18.74 -5.50 6.53
N ARG A 35 -19.35 -6.64 6.19
CA ARG A 35 -19.20 -7.95 6.86
C ARG A 35 -18.25 -8.91 6.13
N ALA A 36 -17.67 -8.50 5.00
CA ALA A 36 -16.79 -9.36 4.21
C ALA A 36 -15.50 -9.65 4.98
N LYS A 37 -15.02 -10.89 4.89
CA LYS A 37 -13.65 -11.17 5.30
C LYS A 37 -12.70 -10.34 4.43
N PRO A 38 -11.75 -9.62 5.03
CA PRO A 38 -10.78 -8.83 4.28
C PRO A 38 -9.93 -9.71 3.38
N ASN A 39 -9.80 -9.33 2.10
CA ASN A 39 -8.97 -10.06 1.14
C ASN A 39 -7.58 -9.42 1.07
N LYS A 40 -6.66 -9.96 1.88
CA LYS A 40 -5.28 -9.46 1.99
C LYS A 40 -4.56 -9.47 0.63
N ALA A 41 -4.67 -10.56 -0.11
CA ALA A 41 -4.00 -10.73 -1.40
C ALA A 41 -4.50 -9.73 -2.44
N LEU A 42 -5.80 -9.46 -2.50
CA LEU A 42 -6.37 -8.48 -3.42
C LEU A 42 -5.89 -7.06 -3.11
N GLY A 43 -5.82 -6.71 -1.83
CA GLY A 43 -5.34 -5.39 -1.42
C GLY A 43 -3.89 -5.18 -1.82
N ILE A 44 -3.00 -6.11 -1.48
CA ILE A 44 -1.59 -6.06 -1.87
C ILE A 44 -1.46 -5.92 -3.40
N ARG A 45 -2.17 -6.74 -4.18
CA ARG A 45 -2.16 -6.65 -5.65
C ARG A 45 -2.60 -5.30 -6.20
N ARG A 46 -3.61 -4.66 -5.59
CA ARG A 46 -4.05 -3.32 -6.00
C ARG A 46 -3.00 -2.26 -5.70
N LEU A 47 -2.33 -2.36 -4.56
CA LEU A 47 -1.24 -1.45 -4.21
C LEU A 47 -0.04 -1.63 -5.16
N GLU A 48 0.35 -2.87 -5.43
CA GLU A 48 1.40 -3.21 -6.40
C GLU A 48 1.07 -2.68 -7.80
N LYS A 49 -0.17 -2.86 -8.26
CA LYS A 49 -0.63 -2.35 -9.55
C LYS A 49 -0.47 -0.82 -9.66
N ILE A 50 -0.74 -0.08 -8.59
CA ILE A 50 -0.58 1.38 -8.60
C ILE A 50 0.90 1.76 -8.68
N LEU A 51 1.76 1.10 -7.92
CA LEU A 51 3.21 1.32 -7.97
C LEU A 51 3.78 1.04 -9.37
N MET A 52 3.35 -0.06 -9.98
CA MET A 52 3.89 -0.52 -11.27
C MET A 52 3.26 0.14 -12.49
N ILE A 53 2.02 0.64 -12.40
CA ILE A 53 1.35 1.28 -13.54
C ILE A 53 1.33 2.80 -13.37
N ARG A 54 0.78 3.30 -12.25
CA ARG A 54 0.55 4.74 -12.08
C ARG A 54 1.83 5.50 -11.76
N PHE A 55 2.70 4.92 -10.95
CA PHE A 55 3.91 5.59 -10.48
C PHE A 55 5.19 5.03 -11.09
N ARG A 56 5.11 4.19 -12.12
CA ARG A 56 6.27 3.55 -12.73
C ARG A 56 7.38 4.55 -13.04
N GLY A 57 8.59 4.30 -12.53
CA GLY A 57 9.77 5.15 -12.75
C GLY A 57 9.77 6.49 -12.01
N THR A 58 8.78 6.77 -11.16
CA THR A 58 8.73 8.02 -10.36
C THR A 58 9.06 7.80 -8.88
N TRP A 59 9.16 6.55 -8.43
CA TRP A 59 9.43 6.20 -7.04
C TRP A 59 10.66 5.32 -6.88
N GLU A 60 11.35 5.54 -5.76
CA GLU A 60 12.55 4.82 -5.39
C GLU A 60 12.23 3.65 -4.46
N THR A 61 11.44 3.90 -3.41
CA THR A 61 11.12 2.88 -2.40
C THR A 61 9.63 2.88 -2.12
N ALA A 62 9.04 1.70 -2.01
CA ALA A 62 7.65 1.54 -1.57
C ALA A 62 7.57 0.43 -0.52
N ILE A 63 6.83 0.68 0.56
CA ILE A 63 6.72 -0.25 1.68
C ILE A 63 5.25 -0.45 2.02
N ILE A 64 4.82 -1.71 2.11
CA ILE A 64 3.46 -2.10 2.48
C ILE A 64 3.47 -2.61 3.91
N TYR A 65 2.60 -2.05 4.75
CA TYR A 65 2.42 -2.39 6.15
C TYR A 65 0.99 -2.85 6.45
N GLU A 66 0.84 -3.67 7.48
CA GLU A 66 -0.44 -3.76 8.18
C GLU A 66 -0.78 -2.41 8.81
N ASN A 67 -2.03 -1.98 8.68
CA ASN A 67 -2.49 -0.71 9.24
C ASN A 67 -2.90 -0.89 10.72
N LEU A 68 -1.91 -1.23 11.55
CA LEU A 68 -2.02 -1.42 12.99
C LEU A 68 -0.94 -0.59 13.72
N PRO A 69 -1.13 -0.22 14.99
CA PRO A 69 -0.04 0.31 15.82
C PRO A 69 1.04 -0.77 15.94
N LYS A 70 2.23 -0.54 15.36
CA LYS A 70 3.29 -1.54 15.13
C LYS A 70 2.98 -2.61 14.05
N GLY A 71 2.18 -2.24 13.05
CA GLY A 71 1.86 -3.13 11.94
C GLY A 71 3.11 -3.68 11.24
N LYS A 72 3.06 -4.98 10.95
CA LYS A 72 4.17 -5.71 10.33
C LYS A 72 4.41 -5.20 8.90
N GLU A 73 5.67 -5.11 8.51
CA GLU A 73 6.06 -4.93 7.11
C GLU A 73 5.75 -6.20 6.33
N ILE A 74 4.94 -6.06 5.28
CA ILE A 74 4.45 -7.18 4.47
C ILE A 74 5.28 -7.34 3.23
N ALA A 75 5.62 -6.21 2.60
CA ALA A 75 6.41 -6.20 1.39
C ALA A 75 7.16 -4.88 1.28
N LYS A 76 8.36 -4.97 0.72
CA LYS A 76 9.18 -3.80 0.39
C LYS A 76 9.67 -3.90 -1.03
N TYR A 77 9.59 -2.76 -1.71
CA TYR A 77 10.04 -2.61 -3.06
C TYR A 77 11.08 -1.50 -3.14
N LYS A 78 12.13 -1.73 -3.92
CA LYS A 78 13.13 -0.73 -4.27
C LYS A 78 13.34 -0.74 -5.78
N ASN A 79 13.18 0.41 -6.42
CA ASN A 79 13.29 0.59 -7.88
C ASN A 79 12.46 -0.43 -8.67
N GLY A 80 11.25 -0.73 -8.21
CA GLY A 80 10.37 -1.72 -8.85
C GLY A 80 10.64 -3.19 -8.52
N ILE A 81 11.72 -3.50 -7.79
CA ILE A 81 12.08 -4.88 -7.40
C ILE A 81 11.64 -5.13 -5.97
N ARG A 82 11.01 -6.29 -5.73
CA ARG A 82 10.64 -6.72 -4.37
C ARG A 82 11.90 -7.20 -3.63
N VAL A 83 12.14 -6.61 -2.47
CA VAL A 83 13.31 -6.90 -1.60
C VAL A 83 12.89 -7.71 -0.36
N LEU A 84 11.62 -7.64 0.04
CA LEU A 84 11.01 -8.35 1.17
C LEU A 84 9.55 -8.71 0.85
#